data_AF-A0A256YSL5-F1
#
_entry.id   AF-A0A256YSL5-F1
#
_cell.length_a   1.000
_cell.length_b   1.000
_cell.length_c   1.000
_cell.angle_alpha   90.00
_cell.angle_beta   90.00
_cell.angle_gamma   90.00
#
_symmetry.space_group_name_H-M   'P 1'
#
loop_
_entity.id
_entity.type
_entity.pdbx_description
1 polymer ?
#
loop_
_entity_poly.entity_id
_entity_poly.type
_entity_poly.pdbx_seq_one_letter_code
_entity_poly.pdbx_strand_id
1 'polypeptide(L)'
;MKVFEKAIKERNVKFIRKIFGSSIKDKNWLDGWIYFPRKKDFEKKIEKIYEEIKDFDNFVFVGFGGSINGIKIFEKISKKIQIIDSLDPEILKKLVKLNKERTKIIVISKSMKTFETLRLIKTLENFFPKENFIFLTYKQNVKKVENLGYPSKKVFDYRFDESLDFAGRFSYPFSLLFFLPLLIHLWKKERVFKIYENFLKFMNSNLLKVLEIANQISLAIYQNPKFNLLIKNEFNGMEEWIYQIFLESLGSKRKNYEPKIYINKKVFKKTIDFRKFSFSKKFWTDLIVFIYLIEWIIALVGLYKKINFVNQKEVERYKKIVRKVEEKRKIEKLNIQKLKKRIKNKKFLDVIFYGYTSSKKLSKLEKQFEKKLRIPTKVFIGNNWNHFGFQAASKSKETFYLLLVKEKYNLEIPRFKREELAKNVKLMKKIALATRKALKNSLLFKI
;
A
#
# COMPACT_ATOMS: atom_id res chain seq x y z
N MET A 1 14.09 -5.31 -26.77
CA MET A 1 12.86 -4.52 -26.94
C MET A 1 11.89 -5.25 -27.88
N LYS A 2 12.14 -5.32 -29.20
CA LYS A 2 11.26 -6.01 -30.18
C LYS A 2 10.74 -7.41 -29.78
N VAL A 3 11.57 -8.28 -29.21
CA VAL A 3 11.13 -9.63 -28.76
C VAL A 3 10.26 -9.58 -27.50
N PHE A 4 10.53 -8.62 -26.62
CA PHE A 4 9.72 -8.36 -25.41
C PHE A 4 8.35 -7.81 -25.78
N GLU A 5 8.30 -6.94 -26.79
CA GLU A 5 7.08 -6.34 -27.33
C GLU A 5 6.14 -7.38 -27.92
N LYS A 6 6.66 -8.29 -28.76
CA LYS A 6 5.91 -9.40 -29.34
C LYS A 6 5.27 -10.26 -28.24
N ALA A 7 6.02 -10.60 -27.21
CA ALA A 7 5.52 -11.42 -26.11
C ALA A 7 4.48 -10.75 -25.22
N ILE A 8 4.55 -9.43 -25.00
CA ILE A 8 3.49 -8.71 -24.27
C ILE A 8 2.22 -8.66 -25.10
N LYS A 9 2.32 -8.35 -26.40
CA LYS A 9 1.16 -8.32 -27.32
C LYS A 9 0.48 -9.70 -27.43
N GLU A 10 1.26 -10.76 -27.57
CA GLU A 10 0.77 -12.14 -27.65
C GLU A 10 0.34 -12.72 -26.30
N ARG A 11 0.45 -11.95 -25.21
CA ARG A 11 0.27 -12.44 -23.83
C ARG A 11 1.10 -13.72 -23.56
N ASN A 12 2.28 -13.83 -24.16
CA ASN A 12 3.11 -15.02 -24.06
C ASN A 12 3.76 -15.10 -22.67
N VAL A 13 2.99 -15.63 -21.72
CA VAL A 13 3.36 -15.81 -20.31
C VAL A 13 4.69 -16.57 -20.21
N LYS A 14 4.87 -17.63 -20.99
CA LYS A 14 6.09 -18.44 -20.98
C LYS A 14 7.31 -17.60 -21.36
N PHE A 15 7.21 -16.72 -22.35
CA PHE A 15 8.32 -15.87 -22.76
C PHE A 15 8.62 -14.74 -21.77
N ILE A 16 7.60 -14.07 -21.25
CA ILE A 16 7.79 -13.04 -20.20
C ILE A 16 8.40 -13.68 -18.94
N ARG A 17 7.88 -14.85 -18.54
CA ARG A 17 8.48 -15.68 -17.48
C ARG A 17 9.88 -16.16 -17.84
N LYS A 18 10.23 -16.38 -19.11
CA LYS A 18 11.61 -16.71 -19.50
C LYS A 18 12.54 -15.52 -19.28
N ILE A 19 12.13 -14.31 -19.64
CA ILE A 19 12.94 -13.08 -19.46
C ILE A 19 13.14 -12.75 -17.99
N PHE A 20 12.07 -12.76 -17.21
CA PHE A 20 12.16 -12.44 -15.79
C PHE A 20 12.58 -13.64 -14.93
N GLY A 21 12.18 -14.86 -15.28
CA GLY A 21 12.49 -16.09 -14.54
C GLY A 21 13.92 -16.59 -14.75
N SER A 22 14.56 -16.31 -15.90
CA SER A 22 16.00 -16.55 -16.06
C SER A 22 16.85 -15.63 -15.17
N SER A 23 16.34 -14.44 -14.86
CA SER A 23 17.00 -13.46 -13.98
C SER A 23 16.58 -13.59 -12.50
N ILE A 24 15.46 -14.24 -12.21
CA ILE A 24 14.87 -14.40 -10.88
C ILE A 24 14.72 -15.89 -10.58
N LYS A 25 15.68 -16.47 -9.84
CA LYS A 25 15.74 -17.89 -9.44
C LYS A 25 14.63 -18.36 -8.46
N ASP A 26 13.43 -17.77 -8.51
CA ASP A 26 12.33 -18.03 -7.57
C ASP A 26 11.12 -18.62 -8.32
N LYS A 27 10.64 -19.80 -7.90
CA LYS A 27 9.53 -20.52 -8.58
C LYS A 27 8.17 -19.81 -8.46
N ASN A 28 8.06 -18.79 -7.61
CA ASN A 28 6.83 -18.04 -7.33
C ASN A 28 6.77 -16.72 -8.11
N TRP A 29 6.67 -16.81 -9.44
CA TRP A 29 6.43 -15.64 -10.29
C TRP A 29 4.98 -15.18 -10.18
N LEU A 30 4.77 -13.87 -9.99
CA LEU A 30 3.45 -13.25 -9.85
C LEU A 30 3.22 -12.33 -11.05
N ASP A 31 2.42 -12.78 -12.01
CA ASP A 31 2.27 -12.18 -13.35
C ASP A 31 0.96 -11.44 -13.57
N GLY A 32 0.03 -11.46 -12.62
CA GLY A 32 -1.28 -10.88 -12.85
C GLY A 32 -1.25 -9.41 -13.26
N TRP A 33 -0.28 -8.65 -12.77
CA TRP A 33 -0.14 -7.20 -13.00
C TRP A 33 0.22 -6.86 -14.45
N ILE A 34 0.66 -7.84 -15.23
CA ILE A 34 1.04 -7.68 -16.63
C ILE A 34 -0.19 -7.69 -17.54
N TYR A 35 -1.24 -8.41 -17.16
CA TYR A 35 -2.35 -8.72 -18.03
C TYR A 35 -3.57 -7.86 -17.77
N PHE A 36 -4.12 -7.31 -18.85
CA PHE A 36 -5.40 -6.63 -18.79
C PHE A 36 -6.53 -7.68 -18.67
N PRO A 37 -7.46 -7.52 -17.71
CA PRO A 37 -8.64 -8.36 -17.58
C PRO A 37 -9.39 -8.50 -18.92
N ARG A 38 -9.93 -9.69 -19.22
CA ARG A 38 -10.81 -9.78 -20.39
C ARG A 38 -12.07 -8.96 -20.11
N LYS A 39 -12.58 -8.25 -21.12
CA LYS A 39 -13.74 -7.37 -20.97
C LYS A 39 -14.94 -8.09 -20.30
N LYS A 40 -15.25 -9.30 -20.77
CA LYS A 40 -16.32 -10.14 -20.20
C LYS A 40 -16.12 -10.47 -18.70
N ASP A 41 -14.91 -10.85 -18.31
CA ASP A 41 -14.59 -11.18 -16.90
C ASP A 41 -14.65 -9.94 -16.01
N PHE A 42 -14.20 -8.81 -16.54
CA PHE A 42 -14.29 -7.51 -15.91
C PHE A 42 -15.75 -7.12 -15.65
N GLU A 43 -16.57 -7.09 -16.70
CA GLU A 43 -17.98 -6.69 -16.63
C GLU A 43 -18.76 -7.57 -15.65
N LYS A 44 -18.67 -8.91 -15.80
CA LYS A 44 -19.33 -9.88 -14.92
C LYS A 44 -19.00 -9.65 -13.44
N LYS A 45 -17.72 -9.39 -13.14
CA LYS A 45 -17.28 -9.21 -11.75
C LYS A 45 -17.70 -7.86 -11.18
N ILE A 46 -17.74 -6.81 -12.00
CA ILE A 46 -18.25 -5.50 -11.62
C ILE A 46 -19.77 -5.53 -11.37
N GLU A 47 -20.54 -6.23 -12.21
CA GLU A 47 -21.98 -6.42 -11.99
C GLU A 47 -22.24 -7.15 -10.68
N LYS A 48 -21.56 -8.28 -10.47
CA LYS A 48 -21.72 -9.07 -9.24
C LYS A 48 -21.47 -8.25 -7.97
N ILE A 49 -20.40 -7.45 -7.95
CA ILE A 49 -20.09 -6.63 -6.77
C ILE A 49 -21.03 -5.43 -6.65
N TYR A 50 -21.52 -4.88 -7.77
CA TYR A 50 -22.49 -3.78 -7.77
C TYR A 50 -23.79 -4.19 -7.06
N GLU A 51 -24.32 -5.38 -7.37
CA GLU A 51 -25.53 -5.89 -6.72
C GLU A 51 -25.39 -6.04 -5.19
N GLU A 52 -24.19 -6.37 -4.69
CA GLU A 52 -23.94 -6.48 -3.25
C GLU A 52 -23.89 -5.12 -2.54
N ILE A 53 -23.57 -4.04 -3.26
CA ILE A 53 -23.29 -2.72 -2.67
C ILE A 53 -24.30 -1.63 -3.00
N LYS A 54 -25.17 -1.84 -3.99
CA LYS A 54 -26.06 -0.79 -4.54
C LYS A 54 -27.00 -0.16 -3.52
N ASP A 55 -27.31 -0.86 -2.43
CA ASP A 55 -28.24 -0.39 -1.38
C ASP A 55 -27.53 0.30 -0.19
N PHE A 56 -26.24 0.63 -0.31
CA PHE A 56 -25.44 1.22 0.76
C PHE A 56 -24.96 2.63 0.40
N ASP A 57 -24.90 3.53 1.38
CA ASP A 57 -24.47 4.92 1.13
C ASP A 57 -22.99 5.14 1.46
N ASN A 58 -22.47 4.37 2.43
CA ASN A 58 -21.15 4.54 2.98
C ASN A 58 -20.35 3.23 2.91
N PHE A 59 -19.04 3.37 2.69
CA PHE A 59 -18.13 2.26 2.46
C PHE A 59 -16.86 2.43 3.29
N VAL A 60 -16.63 1.47 4.18
CA VAL A 60 -15.46 1.48 5.06
C VAL A 60 -14.51 0.38 4.61
N PHE A 61 -13.39 0.78 4.01
CA PHE A 61 -12.33 -0.14 3.62
C PHE A 61 -11.39 -0.42 4.79
N VAL A 62 -11.16 -1.70 5.08
CA VAL A 62 -10.37 -2.16 6.22
C VAL A 62 -9.24 -3.04 5.73
N GLY A 63 -8.00 -2.64 5.96
CA GLY A 63 -6.84 -3.36 5.45
C GLY A 63 -5.54 -2.66 5.76
N PHE A 64 -4.43 -3.31 5.44
CA PHE A 64 -3.09 -2.76 5.64
C PHE A 64 -2.20 -3.04 4.42
N GLY A 65 -1.22 -2.17 4.20
CA GLY A 65 -0.19 -2.33 3.17
C GLY A 65 -0.74 -2.24 1.75
N GLY A 66 -0.29 -3.17 0.90
CA GLY A 66 -0.48 -3.10 -0.57
C GLY A 66 -1.93 -2.95 -0.95
N SER A 67 -2.78 -3.70 -0.25
CA SER A 67 -4.21 -3.82 -0.51
C SER A 67 -5.05 -2.61 -0.13
N ILE A 68 -4.51 -1.61 0.57
CA ILE A 68 -5.26 -0.42 1.00
C ILE A 68 -4.64 0.88 0.48
N ASN A 69 -3.34 0.91 0.23
CA ASN A 69 -2.62 2.13 -0.12
C ASN A 69 -3.06 2.72 -1.47
N GLY A 70 -3.40 1.88 -2.44
CA GLY A 70 -3.96 2.35 -3.72
C GLY A 70 -5.38 2.91 -3.59
N ILE A 71 -6.10 2.61 -2.50
CA ILE A 71 -7.48 3.08 -2.29
C ILE A 71 -7.52 4.50 -1.71
N LYS A 72 -6.42 4.96 -1.11
CA LYS A 72 -6.34 6.27 -0.44
C LYS A 72 -6.60 7.47 -1.36
N ILE A 73 -6.37 7.34 -2.66
CA ILE A 73 -6.78 8.37 -3.62
C ILE A 73 -8.32 8.55 -3.62
N PHE A 74 -9.07 7.45 -3.50
CA PHE A 74 -10.54 7.49 -3.52
C PHE A 74 -11.14 8.08 -2.25
N GLU A 75 -10.52 7.88 -1.08
CA GLU A 75 -10.95 8.53 0.18
C GLU A 75 -10.85 10.07 0.08
N LYS A 76 -9.89 10.60 -0.70
CA LYS A 76 -9.73 12.06 -0.87
C LYS A 76 -10.78 12.69 -1.79
N ILE A 77 -11.30 11.94 -2.75
CA ILE A 77 -12.21 12.44 -3.80
C ILE A 77 -13.66 11.97 -3.61
N SER A 78 -13.92 11.02 -2.72
CA SER A 78 -15.23 10.44 -2.48
C SER A 78 -15.64 10.56 -1.02
N LYS A 79 -16.74 11.27 -0.76
CA LYS A 79 -17.33 11.37 0.58
C LYS A 79 -17.88 10.02 1.09
N LYS A 80 -18.18 9.08 0.18
CA LYS A 80 -18.72 7.75 0.50
C LYS A 80 -17.68 6.78 1.03
N ILE A 81 -16.39 7.07 0.86
CA ILE A 81 -15.31 6.12 1.14
C ILE A 81 -14.54 6.57 2.38
N GLN A 82 -14.41 5.67 3.35
CA GLN A 82 -13.56 5.84 4.52
C GLN A 82 -12.56 4.68 4.59
N ILE A 83 -11.34 4.95 5.03
CA ILE A 83 -10.29 3.93 5.20
C ILE A 83 -9.91 3.81 6.67
N ILE A 84 -9.83 2.55 7.12
CA ILE A 84 -9.34 2.16 8.44
C ILE A 84 -8.12 1.23 8.26
N ASP A 85 -6.94 1.83 8.38
CA ASP A 85 -5.62 1.21 8.21
C ASP A 85 -4.68 1.53 9.39
N SER A 86 -5.26 1.76 10.57
CA SER A 86 -4.54 2.03 11.82
C SER A 86 -5.22 1.35 12.99
N LEU A 87 -4.42 0.93 13.98
CA LEU A 87 -4.91 0.41 15.26
C LEU A 87 -5.07 1.51 16.32
N ASP A 88 -4.68 2.76 16.04
CA ASP A 88 -4.97 3.88 16.95
C ASP A 88 -6.48 4.15 16.93
N PRO A 89 -7.19 4.04 18.09
CA PRO A 89 -8.64 4.25 18.16
C PRO A 89 -9.13 5.58 17.59
N GLU A 90 -8.30 6.62 17.55
CA GLU A 90 -8.66 7.91 16.97
C GLU A 90 -9.16 7.82 15.52
N ILE A 91 -8.71 6.82 14.74
CA ILE A 91 -9.18 6.63 13.37
C ILE A 91 -10.68 6.27 13.30
N LEU A 92 -11.21 5.62 14.33
CA LEU A 92 -12.60 5.16 14.39
C LEU A 92 -13.59 6.31 14.57
N LYS A 93 -13.13 7.51 14.95
CA LYS A 93 -13.97 8.73 14.98
C LYS A 93 -14.60 9.03 13.62
N LYS A 94 -13.97 8.62 12.52
CA LYS A 94 -14.53 8.70 11.16
C LYS A 94 -15.86 7.96 11.02
N LEU A 95 -16.07 6.92 11.83
CA LEU A 95 -17.19 5.99 11.69
C LEU A 95 -18.36 6.33 12.60
N VAL A 96 -18.13 7.07 13.69
CA VAL A 96 -19.14 7.33 14.74
C VAL A 96 -20.41 7.97 14.19
N LYS A 97 -20.27 8.81 13.14
CA LYS A 97 -21.40 9.52 12.51
C LYS A 97 -22.10 8.73 11.39
N LEU A 98 -21.59 7.57 11.01
CA LEU A 98 -22.17 6.79 9.93
C LEU A 98 -23.44 6.06 10.39
N ASN A 99 -24.42 5.97 9.50
CA ASN A 99 -25.56 5.08 9.70
C ASN A 99 -25.07 3.63 9.50
N LYS A 100 -25.13 2.82 10.56
CA LYS A 100 -24.65 1.43 10.53
C LYS A 100 -25.43 0.56 9.55
N GLU A 101 -26.75 0.75 9.39
CA GLU A 101 -27.58 -0.02 8.45
C GLU A 101 -27.22 0.29 7.00
N ARG A 102 -26.84 1.54 6.71
CA ARG A 102 -26.50 2.03 5.37
C ARG A 102 -24.99 2.06 5.09
N THR A 103 -24.19 1.33 5.88
CA THR A 103 -22.73 1.27 5.72
C THR A 103 -22.24 -0.14 5.45
N LYS A 104 -21.48 -0.33 4.36
CA LYS A 104 -20.79 -1.60 4.06
C LYS A 104 -19.35 -1.56 4.55
N ILE A 105 -18.91 -2.63 5.20
CA ILE A 105 -17.53 -2.84 5.63
C ILE A 105 -16.83 -3.75 4.62
N ILE A 106 -15.79 -3.24 3.96
CA ILE A 106 -15.04 -3.94 2.92
C ILE A 106 -13.68 -4.33 3.49
N VAL A 107 -13.55 -5.57 3.92
CA VAL A 107 -12.32 -6.12 4.49
C VAL A 107 -11.41 -6.62 3.38
N ILE A 108 -10.16 -6.17 3.35
CA ILE A 108 -9.19 -6.58 2.34
C ILE A 108 -8.00 -7.28 2.99
N SER A 109 -7.83 -8.57 2.67
CA SER A 109 -6.68 -9.35 3.14
C SER A 109 -6.43 -10.58 2.26
N LYS A 110 -5.37 -10.52 1.42
CA LYS A 110 -4.96 -11.64 0.56
C LYS A 110 -4.79 -12.96 1.31
N SER A 111 -4.30 -12.93 2.55
CA SER A 111 -3.96 -14.14 3.33
C SER A 111 -4.98 -14.52 4.40
N MET A 112 -5.86 -13.58 4.77
CA MET A 112 -6.70 -13.64 5.98
C MET A 112 -5.91 -13.98 7.26
N LYS A 113 -4.63 -13.57 7.33
CA LYS A 113 -3.71 -13.82 8.46
C LYS A 113 -3.06 -12.56 9.02
N THR A 114 -3.36 -11.39 8.45
CA THR A 114 -2.80 -10.10 8.91
C THR A 114 -3.37 -9.75 10.28
N PHE A 115 -2.53 -9.72 11.32
CA PHE A 115 -2.96 -9.54 12.71
C PHE A 115 -3.77 -8.26 12.90
N GLU A 116 -3.29 -7.19 12.30
CA GLU A 116 -3.87 -5.87 12.40
C GLU A 116 -5.28 -5.84 11.78
N THR A 117 -5.44 -6.43 10.58
CA THR A 117 -6.76 -6.57 9.93
C THR A 117 -7.72 -7.41 10.76
N LEU A 118 -7.28 -8.60 11.21
CA LEU A 118 -8.11 -9.48 12.03
C LEU A 118 -8.56 -8.81 13.33
N ARG A 119 -7.67 -7.98 13.90
CA ARG A 119 -7.96 -7.24 15.11
C ARG A 119 -8.99 -6.12 14.87
N LEU A 120 -8.89 -5.41 13.74
CA LEU A 120 -9.86 -4.39 13.34
C LEU A 120 -11.24 -4.97 13.05
N ILE A 121 -11.34 -6.12 12.38
CA ILE A 121 -12.63 -6.80 12.13
C ILE A 121 -13.41 -6.93 13.44
N LYS A 122 -12.81 -7.57 14.44
CA LYS A 122 -13.41 -7.74 15.76
C LYS A 122 -13.72 -6.43 16.50
N THR A 123 -12.99 -5.35 16.20
CA THR A 123 -13.31 -4.04 16.78
C THR A 123 -14.56 -3.46 16.14
N LEU A 124 -14.67 -3.58 14.83
CA LEU A 124 -15.79 -3.07 14.02
C LEU A 124 -17.08 -3.85 14.21
N GLU A 125 -17.00 -5.16 14.50
CA GLU A 125 -18.15 -6.00 14.85
C GLU A 125 -18.91 -5.49 16.09
N ASN A 126 -18.30 -4.70 16.97
CA ASN A 126 -19.01 -4.09 18.10
C ASN A 126 -20.01 -3.01 17.68
N PHE A 127 -19.87 -2.46 16.47
CA PHE A 127 -20.67 -1.34 16.01
C PHE A 127 -21.46 -1.66 14.72
N PHE A 128 -20.87 -2.41 13.79
CA PHE A 128 -21.52 -2.79 12.54
C PHE A 128 -22.03 -4.23 12.57
N PRO A 129 -23.23 -4.50 12.03
CA PRO A 129 -23.78 -5.85 11.93
C PRO A 129 -22.94 -6.70 10.96
N LYS A 130 -22.86 -8.02 11.20
CA LYS A 130 -22.00 -8.93 10.42
C LYS A 130 -22.39 -9.00 8.94
N GLU A 131 -23.67 -8.81 8.64
CA GLU A 131 -24.26 -8.83 7.30
C GLU A 131 -23.69 -7.72 6.40
N ASN A 132 -23.16 -6.66 7.02
CA ASN A 132 -22.58 -5.52 6.33
C ASN A 132 -21.11 -5.74 5.95
N PHE A 133 -20.51 -6.86 6.34
CA PHE A 133 -19.12 -7.17 6.00
C PHE A 133 -19.04 -7.95 4.69
N ILE A 134 -18.16 -7.52 3.80
CA ILE A 134 -17.69 -8.30 2.65
C ILE A 134 -16.17 -8.40 2.67
N PHE A 135 -15.66 -9.49 2.10
CA PHE A 135 -14.25 -9.84 2.16
C PHE A 135 -13.66 -9.92 0.75
N LEU A 136 -12.72 -9.03 0.46
CA LEU A 136 -11.88 -9.09 -0.72
C LEU A 136 -10.63 -9.91 -0.43
N THR A 137 -10.65 -11.18 -0.83
CA THR A 137 -9.55 -12.15 -0.61
C THR A 137 -9.59 -13.24 -1.67
N TYR A 138 -8.54 -14.05 -1.79
CA TYR A 138 -8.56 -15.16 -2.75
C TYR A 138 -9.57 -16.23 -2.36
N LYS A 139 -10.20 -16.83 -3.36
CA LYS A 139 -11.20 -17.90 -3.20
C LYS A 139 -10.71 -19.05 -2.31
N GLN A 140 -9.42 -19.40 -2.38
CA GLN A 140 -8.81 -20.42 -1.51
C GLN A 140 -8.81 -20.08 0.00
N ASN A 141 -9.14 -18.84 0.38
CA ASN A 141 -9.24 -18.40 1.77
C ASN A 141 -10.68 -18.36 2.29
N VAL A 142 -11.69 -18.79 1.52
CA VAL A 142 -13.11 -18.79 1.95
C VAL A 142 -13.28 -19.48 3.32
N LYS A 143 -12.70 -20.66 3.51
CA LYS A 143 -12.74 -21.39 4.80
C LYS A 143 -12.21 -20.56 5.98
N LYS A 144 -11.21 -19.70 5.76
CA LYS A 144 -10.68 -18.84 6.83
C LYS A 144 -11.66 -17.72 7.20
N VAL A 145 -12.47 -17.25 6.26
CA VAL A 145 -13.53 -16.26 6.49
C VAL A 145 -14.70 -16.93 7.21
N GLU A 146 -15.06 -18.15 6.83
CA GLU A 146 -16.08 -18.96 7.51
C GLU A 146 -15.69 -19.26 8.96
N ASN A 147 -14.42 -19.57 9.23
CA ASN A 147 -13.91 -19.74 10.59
C ASN A 147 -13.96 -18.45 11.45
N LEU A 148 -14.15 -17.28 10.85
CA LEU A 148 -14.42 -16.03 11.57
C LEU A 148 -15.93 -15.80 11.80
N GLY A 149 -16.78 -16.73 11.36
CA GLY A 149 -18.23 -16.67 11.50
C GLY A 149 -18.93 -15.82 10.43
N TYR A 150 -18.37 -15.76 9.21
CA TYR A 150 -18.97 -15.07 8.06
C TYR A 150 -19.25 -16.06 6.92
N PRO A 151 -20.42 -15.99 6.26
CA PRO A 151 -20.77 -16.94 5.22
C PRO A 151 -19.95 -16.76 3.95
N SER A 152 -19.66 -17.84 3.22
CA SER A 152 -18.89 -17.83 1.97
C SER A 152 -19.41 -16.86 0.91
N LYS A 153 -20.73 -16.61 0.85
CA LYS A 153 -21.35 -15.64 -0.08
C LYS A 153 -20.83 -14.20 0.09
N LYS A 154 -20.23 -13.86 1.24
CA LYS A 154 -19.63 -12.55 1.51
C LYS A 154 -18.18 -12.45 1.03
N VAL A 155 -17.62 -13.49 0.43
CA VAL A 155 -16.26 -13.52 -0.10
C VAL A 155 -16.24 -13.23 -1.59
N PHE A 156 -15.47 -12.22 -1.98
CA PHE A 156 -15.24 -11.85 -3.37
C PHE A 156 -13.76 -11.98 -3.70
N ASP A 157 -13.43 -12.80 -4.70
CA ASP A 157 -12.08 -12.82 -5.25
C ASP A 157 -11.81 -11.51 -5.98
N TYR A 158 -10.84 -10.74 -5.48
CA TYR A 158 -10.54 -9.44 -6.05
C TYR A 158 -9.85 -9.52 -7.41
N ARG A 159 -9.37 -10.69 -7.84
CA ARG A 159 -8.76 -10.89 -9.16
C ARG A 159 -9.85 -11.05 -10.21
N PHE A 160 -9.69 -10.45 -11.39
CA PHE A 160 -10.61 -10.71 -12.50
C PHE A 160 -10.38 -12.09 -13.13
N ASP A 161 -9.12 -12.51 -13.24
CA ASP A 161 -8.71 -13.85 -13.65
C ASP A 161 -8.14 -14.58 -12.41
N GLU A 162 -8.84 -15.63 -11.95
CA GLU A 162 -8.48 -16.39 -10.75
C GLU A 162 -7.23 -17.27 -10.96
N SER A 163 -6.79 -17.47 -12.20
CA SER A 163 -5.54 -18.20 -12.53
C SER A 163 -4.29 -17.35 -12.33
N LEU A 164 -4.44 -16.03 -12.28
CA LEU A 164 -3.34 -15.08 -12.12
C LEU A 164 -3.09 -14.79 -10.63
N ASP A 165 -1.83 -14.51 -10.29
CA ASP A 165 -1.45 -14.10 -8.94
C ASP A 165 -0.70 -12.75 -8.96
N PHE A 166 -0.89 -11.97 -7.91
CA PHE A 166 -0.35 -10.62 -7.75
C PHE A 166 0.27 -10.49 -6.35
N ALA A 167 1.42 -9.82 -6.26
CA ALA A 167 1.84 -9.26 -4.99
C ALA A 167 0.87 -8.14 -4.60
N GLY A 168 0.59 -7.96 -3.30
CA GLY A 168 -0.43 -6.99 -2.86
C GLY A 168 -0.17 -5.54 -3.26
N ARG A 169 1.08 -5.15 -3.55
CA ARG A 169 1.41 -3.80 -4.08
C ARG A 169 1.25 -3.67 -5.60
N PHE A 170 1.14 -4.81 -6.29
CA PHE A 170 0.92 -4.95 -7.73
C PHE A 170 -0.53 -5.34 -8.08
N SER A 171 -1.45 -5.24 -7.12
CA SER A 171 -2.86 -5.55 -7.36
C SER A 171 -3.63 -4.37 -7.96
N TYR A 172 -2.97 -3.29 -8.35
CA TYR A 172 -3.57 -2.11 -8.95
C TYR A 172 -2.91 -1.87 -10.31
N PRO A 173 -3.65 -1.52 -11.36
CA PRO A 173 -5.08 -1.21 -11.37
C PRO A 173 -5.95 -2.43 -11.70
N PHE A 174 -5.38 -3.57 -12.09
CA PHE A 174 -6.11 -4.70 -12.69
C PHE A 174 -6.76 -5.66 -11.70
N SER A 175 -7.38 -5.12 -10.64
CA SER A 175 -8.17 -5.90 -9.69
C SER A 175 -9.35 -5.09 -9.17
N LEU A 176 -10.29 -5.77 -8.50
CA LEU A 176 -11.38 -5.10 -7.79
C LEU A 176 -10.88 -4.10 -6.74
N LEU A 177 -9.63 -4.20 -6.27
CA LEU A 177 -9.10 -3.24 -5.30
C LEU A 177 -9.00 -1.81 -5.88
N PHE A 178 -8.88 -1.66 -7.20
CA PHE A 178 -8.98 -0.36 -7.87
C PHE A 178 -10.40 -0.06 -8.34
N PHE A 179 -11.06 -1.04 -8.97
CA PHE A 179 -12.33 -0.78 -9.65
C PHE A 179 -13.55 -0.73 -8.72
N LEU A 180 -13.50 -1.38 -7.55
CA LEU A 180 -14.57 -1.25 -6.55
C LEU A 180 -14.68 0.16 -5.97
N PRO A 181 -13.61 0.79 -5.44
CA PRO A 181 -13.72 2.18 -4.98
C PRO A 181 -14.02 3.16 -6.12
N LEU A 182 -13.59 2.88 -7.35
CA LEU A 182 -14.01 3.64 -8.53
C LEU A 182 -15.53 3.53 -8.79
N LEU A 183 -16.07 2.31 -8.72
CA LEU A 183 -17.50 2.05 -8.85
C LEU A 183 -18.30 2.78 -7.76
N ILE A 184 -17.84 2.73 -6.51
CA ILE A 184 -18.46 3.44 -5.38
C ILE A 184 -18.43 4.96 -5.60
N HIS A 185 -17.30 5.50 -6.08
CA HIS A 185 -17.17 6.93 -6.33
C HIS A 185 -18.09 7.41 -7.47
N LEU A 186 -18.17 6.65 -8.56
CA LEU A 186 -18.98 7.01 -9.73
C LEU A 186 -20.46 6.66 -9.59
N TRP A 187 -20.76 5.68 -8.74
CA TRP A 187 -22.09 5.12 -8.47
C TRP A 187 -22.86 4.67 -9.72
N LYS A 188 -22.14 4.34 -10.80
CA LYS A 188 -22.70 3.94 -12.10
C LYS A 188 -21.77 2.95 -12.81
N LYS A 189 -22.16 1.68 -12.91
CA LYS A 189 -21.33 0.59 -13.47
C LYS A 189 -20.99 0.83 -14.95
N GLU A 190 -21.90 1.43 -15.71
CA GLU A 190 -21.73 1.76 -17.13
C GLU A 190 -20.59 2.77 -17.33
N ARG A 191 -20.40 3.70 -16.39
CA ARG A 191 -19.26 4.63 -16.42
C ARG A 191 -17.94 3.91 -16.18
N VAL A 192 -17.93 2.92 -15.28
CA VAL A 192 -16.76 2.08 -15.02
C VAL A 192 -16.41 1.25 -16.26
N PHE A 193 -17.41 0.68 -16.95
CA PHE A 193 -17.21 -0.02 -18.23
C PHE A 193 -16.58 0.89 -19.27
N LYS A 194 -17.14 2.08 -19.48
CA LYS A 194 -16.61 3.07 -20.43
C LYS A 194 -15.17 3.49 -20.10
N ILE A 195 -14.82 3.64 -18.81
CA ILE A 195 -13.43 3.93 -18.40
C ILE A 195 -12.50 2.79 -18.77
N TYR A 196 -12.91 1.54 -18.53
CA TYR A 196 -12.11 0.38 -18.86
C TYR A 196 -11.93 0.22 -20.38
N GLU A 197 -12.99 0.43 -21.16
CA GLU A 197 -12.92 0.43 -22.63
C GLU A 197 -12.00 1.53 -23.16
N ASN A 198 -12.09 2.75 -22.63
CA ASN A 198 -11.18 3.85 -23.00
C ASN A 198 -9.73 3.49 -22.71
N PHE A 199 -9.47 2.84 -21.56
CA PHE A 199 -8.15 2.33 -21.21
C PHE A 199 -7.66 1.28 -22.22
N LEU A 200 -8.48 0.28 -22.54
CA LEU A 200 -8.13 -0.75 -23.52
C LEU A 200 -7.82 -0.15 -24.90
N LYS A 201 -8.68 0.75 -25.39
CA LYS A 201 -8.45 1.49 -26.65
C LYS A 201 -7.14 2.26 -26.63
N PHE A 202 -6.87 2.99 -25.54
CA PHE A 202 -5.61 3.72 -25.39
C PHE A 202 -4.40 2.79 -25.43
N MET A 203 -4.42 1.69 -24.65
CA MET A 203 -3.29 0.77 -24.56
C MET A 203 -3.05 0.01 -25.86
N ASN A 204 -4.09 -0.33 -26.63
CA ASN A 204 -3.92 -0.97 -27.93
C ASN A 204 -3.04 -0.13 -28.88
N SER A 205 -3.17 1.20 -28.83
CA SER A 205 -2.38 2.11 -29.67
C SER A 205 -1.08 2.59 -29.02
N ASN A 206 -0.97 2.57 -27.69
CA ASN A 206 0.13 3.26 -26.97
C ASN A 206 1.00 2.36 -26.09
N LEU A 207 0.74 1.04 -26.02
CA LEU A 207 1.50 0.15 -25.13
C LEU A 207 3.02 0.24 -25.35
N LEU A 208 3.49 0.28 -26.60
CA LEU A 208 4.92 0.38 -26.90
C LEU A 208 5.54 1.66 -26.32
N LYS A 209 4.92 2.80 -26.58
CA LYS A 209 5.33 4.09 -26.04
C LYS A 209 5.36 4.10 -24.52
N VAL A 210 4.36 3.49 -23.86
CA VAL A 210 4.33 3.36 -22.40
C VAL A 210 5.52 2.53 -21.90
N LEU A 211 5.84 1.41 -22.55
CA LEU A 211 6.97 0.55 -22.18
C LEU A 211 8.33 1.22 -22.45
N GLU A 212 8.47 1.99 -23.53
CA GLU A 212 9.66 2.77 -23.82
C GLU A 212 9.92 3.84 -22.75
N ILE A 213 8.88 4.58 -22.36
CA ILE A 213 8.96 5.54 -21.24
C ILE A 213 9.37 4.81 -19.96
N ALA A 214 8.77 3.65 -19.68
CA ALA A 214 9.14 2.83 -18.51
C ALA A 214 10.62 2.42 -18.54
N ASN A 215 11.12 2.01 -19.71
CA ASN A 215 12.51 1.61 -19.93
C ASN A 215 13.48 2.78 -19.72
N GLN A 216 13.19 3.95 -20.30
CA GLN A 216 14.02 5.15 -20.11
C GLN A 216 14.09 5.56 -18.62
N ILE A 217 12.94 5.59 -17.94
CA ILE A 217 12.87 5.96 -16.52
C ILE A 217 13.56 4.90 -15.64
N SER A 218 13.37 3.62 -15.93
CA SER A 218 14.00 2.54 -15.16
C SER A 218 15.53 2.54 -15.30
N LEU A 219 16.09 2.83 -16.49
CA LEU A 219 17.52 3.03 -16.67
C LEU A 219 18.04 4.21 -15.83
N ALA A 220 17.29 5.31 -15.81
CA ALA A 220 17.62 6.46 -14.98
C ALA A 220 17.64 6.10 -13.47
N ILE A 221 16.67 5.34 -12.98
CA ILE A 221 16.59 4.89 -11.58
C ILE A 221 17.67 3.83 -11.27
N TYR A 222 17.98 2.96 -12.23
CA TYR A 222 19.03 1.96 -12.12
C TYR A 222 20.40 2.61 -11.88
N GLN A 223 20.70 3.71 -12.59
CA GLN A 223 21.93 4.49 -12.45
C GLN A 223 21.95 5.31 -11.16
N ASN A 224 20.81 5.91 -10.79
CA ASN A 224 20.69 6.71 -9.58
C ASN A 224 19.41 6.36 -8.81
N PRO A 225 19.51 5.51 -7.77
CA PRO A 225 18.35 5.05 -7.01
C PRO A 225 17.81 6.09 -6.02
N LYS A 226 18.40 7.29 -5.96
CA LYS A 226 17.99 8.38 -5.07
C LYS A 226 17.49 9.56 -5.90
N PHE A 227 16.17 9.78 -5.89
CA PHE A 227 15.55 10.74 -6.79
C PHE A 227 14.29 11.37 -6.19
N ASN A 228 13.94 12.56 -6.68
CA ASN A 228 12.64 13.16 -6.42
C ASN A 228 11.65 12.67 -7.49
N LEU A 229 10.42 12.42 -7.09
CA LEU A 229 9.32 12.12 -7.99
C LEU A 229 8.30 13.25 -7.90
N LEU A 230 8.02 13.90 -9.02
CA LEU A 230 6.94 14.88 -9.08
C LEU A 230 5.74 14.24 -9.72
N ILE A 231 4.58 14.29 -9.05
CA ILE A 231 3.31 13.75 -9.54
C ILE A 231 2.26 14.84 -9.62
N LYS A 232 1.26 14.63 -10.47
CA LYS A 232 0.11 15.52 -10.61
C LYS A 232 -0.62 15.67 -9.27
N ASN A 233 -1.15 16.87 -8.99
CA ASN A 233 -1.89 17.14 -7.76
C ASN A 233 -3.17 16.29 -7.67
N GLU A 234 -3.74 15.96 -8.81
CA GLU A 234 -4.92 15.11 -8.95
C GLU A 234 -4.63 13.64 -8.55
N PHE A 235 -3.34 13.25 -8.48
CA PHE A 235 -2.90 11.94 -7.97
C PHE A 235 -2.53 11.98 -6.48
N ASN A 236 -2.78 13.10 -5.80
CA ASN A 236 -2.63 13.18 -4.35
C ASN A 236 -3.45 12.05 -3.70
N GLY A 237 -2.84 11.30 -2.80
CA GLY A 237 -3.40 10.08 -2.20
C GLY A 237 -2.67 8.81 -2.62
N MET A 238 -1.92 8.85 -3.73
CA MET A 238 -1.10 7.74 -4.20
C MET A 238 0.29 7.67 -3.56
N GLU A 239 0.67 8.65 -2.74
CA GLU A 239 2.04 8.77 -2.25
C GLU A 239 2.48 7.54 -1.46
N GLU A 240 1.62 7.01 -0.59
CA GLU A 240 1.92 5.80 0.19
C GLU A 240 2.03 4.54 -0.69
N TRP A 241 1.19 4.42 -1.73
CA TRP A 241 1.32 3.33 -2.69
C TRP A 241 2.61 3.43 -3.50
N ILE A 242 3.00 4.63 -3.91
CA ILE A 242 4.27 4.87 -4.61
C ILE A 242 5.45 4.54 -3.68
N TYR A 243 5.47 5.04 -2.44
CA TYR A 243 6.50 4.66 -1.47
C TYR A 243 6.56 3.15 -1.32
N GLN A 244 5.41 2.50 -1.22
CA GLN A 244 5.36 1.07 -1.09
C GLN A 244 5.94 0.33 -2.28
N ILE A 245 5.49 0.65 -3.50
CA ILE A 245 5.92 -0.10 -4.68
C ILE A 245 7.43 0.08 -4.92
N PHE A 246 8.01 1.23 -4.62
CA PHE A 246 9.46 1.43 -4.69
C PHE A 246 10.21 0.74 -3.55
N LEU A 247 9.84 1.00 -2.29
CA LEU A 247 10.59 0.55 -1.13
C LEU A 247 10.49 -0.96 -0.91
N GLU A 248 9.29 -1.53 -1.04
CA GLU A 248 9.06 -2.96 -0.81
C GLU A 248 9.61 -3.81 -1.97
N SER A 249 9.52 -3.30 -3.20
CA SER A 249 9.97 -4.05 -4.36
C SER A 249 11.49 -4.03 -4.54
N LEU A 250 12.15 -2.92 -4.24
CA LEU A 250 13.57 -2.73 -4.58
C LEU A 250 14.50 -2.66 -3.36
N GLY A 251 13.99 -2.28 -2.20
CA GLY A 251 14.81 -1.99 -1.02
C GLY A 251 15.42 -3.21 -0.33
N SER A 252 16.69 -3.11 0.07
CA SER A 252 17.42 -4.14 0.86
C SER A 252 17.46 -5.55 0.24
N LYS A 253 17.30 -5.65 -1.09
CA LYS A 253 17.38 -6.91 -1.84
C LYS A 253 18.70 -7.13 -2.57
N ARG A 254 19.49 -6.07 -2.75
CA ARG A 254 20.82 -6.12 -3.37
C ARG A 254 21.82 -5.32 -2.53
N LYS A 255 23.05 -5.83 -2.39
CA LYS A 255 24.14 -5.13 -1.71
C LYS A 255 24.42 -3.80 -2.43
N ASN A 256 24.64 -2.74 -1.66
CA ASN A 256 24.96 -1.39 -2.15
C ASN A 256 23.88 -0.75 -3.06
N TYR A 257 22.63 -1.23 -2.99
CA TYR A 257 21.51 -0.62 -3.69
C TYR A 257 20.42 -0.22 -2.68
N GLU A 258 20.31 1.08 -2.42
CA GLU A 258 19.39 1.65 -1.44
C GLU A 258 18.50 2.70 -2.14
N PRO A 259 17.32 2.30 -2.68
CA PRO A 259 16.38 3.23 -3.27
C PRO A 259 15.84 4.20 -2.23
N LYS A 260 15.89 5.50 -2.54
CA LYS A 260 15.30 6.56 -1.71
C LYS A 260 14.56 7.53 -2.62
N ILE A 261 13.29 7.73 -2.30
CA ILE A 261 12.39 8.55 -3.10
C ILE A 261 11.79 9.64 -2.21
N TYR A 262 11.63 10.84 -2.76
CA TYR A 262 10.81 11.90 -2.17
C TYR A 262 9.77 12.35 -3.18
N ILE A 263 8.50 12.33 -2.78
CA ILE A 263 7.38 12.69 -3.66
C ILE A 263 7.04 14.16 -3.43
N ASN A 264 6.96 14.95 -4.51
CA ASN A 264 6.63 16.38 -4.51
C ASN A 264 7.51 17.22 -3.55
N LYS A 265 8.76 16.80 -3.33
CA LYS A 265 9.78 17.49 -2.52
C LYS A 265 11.12 17.40 -3.23
N LYS A 266 11.86 18.52 -3.30
CA LYS A 266 13.17 18.59 -3.97
C LYS A 266 14.28 18.35 -2.95
N VAL A 267 14.64 17.08 -2.74
CA VAL A 267 15.73 16.67 -1.81
C VAL A 267 17.00 16.31 -2.59
N PHE A 268 16.84 15.71 -3.76
CA PHE A 268 17.95 15.27 -4.61
C PHE A 268 18.14 16.18 -5.82
N LYS A 269 19.32 16.10 -6.46
CA LYS A 269 19.55 16.75 -7.76
C LYS A 269 18.67 16.12 -8.85
N LYS A 270 18.59 14.78 -8.88
CA LYS A 270 17.80 14.04 -9.86
C LYS A 270 16.30 14.13 -9.56
N THR A 271 15.53 14.48 -10.59
CA THR A 271 14.07 14.58 -10.52
C THR A 271 13.45 13.86 -11.71
N ILE A 272 12.45 13.04 -11.44
CA ILE A 272 11.60 12.41 -12.44
C ILE A 272 10.23 13.07 -12.36
N ASP A 273 9.83 13.77 -13.41
CA ASP A 273 8.63 14.60 -13.41
C ASP A 273 7.49 13.95 -14.18
N PHE A 274 6.58 13.30 -13.47
CA PHE A 274 5.39 12.69 -14.05
C PHE A 274 4.26 13.68 -14.34
N ARG A 275 4.36 14.94 -13.91
CA ARG A 275 3.34 15.95 -14.20
C ARG A 275 3.27 16.26 -15.70
N LYS A 276 4.39 16.08 -16.39
CA LYS A 276 4.53 16.27 -17.84
C LYS A 276 3.84 15.17 -18.66
N PHE A 277 3.51 14.03 -18.06
CA PHE A 277 2.81 12.95 -18.77
C PHE A 277 1.30 13.16 -18.67
N SER A 278 0.66 13.44 -19.80
CA SER A 278 -0.79 13.33 -19.99
C SER A 278 -1.02 12.38 -21.15
N PHE A 279 -1.59 11.21 -20.88
CA PHE A 279 -1.64 10.12 -21.85
C PHE A 279 -2.88 10.21 -22.74
N SER A 280 -4.05 10.43 -22.12
CA SER A 280 -5.36 10.30 -22.76
C SER A 280 -6.25 11.54 -22.59
N LYS A 281 -5.81 12.54 -21.81
CA LYS A 281 -6.61 13.69 -21.36
C LYS A 281 -7.84 13.31 -20.53
N LYS A 282 -8.05 12.03 -20.22
CA LYS A 282 -9.12 11.51 -19.36
C LYS A 282 -8.51 11.08 -18.03
N PHE A 283 -8.90 11.74 -16.94
CA PHE A 283 -8.31 11.53 -15.62
C PHE A 283 -8.17 10.05 -15.21
N TRP A 284 -9.25 9.27 -15.29
CA TRP A 284 -9.24 7.87 -14.86
C TRP A 284 -8.37 6.97 -15.73
N THR A 285 -8.38 7.19 -17.04
CA THR A 285 -7.51 6.46 -17.96
C THR A 285 -6.04 6.82 -17.69
N ASP A 286 -5.72 8.10 -17.49
CA ASP A 286 -4.38 8.56 -17.13
C ASP A 286 -3.88 7.96 -15.81
N LEU A 287 -4.76 7.86 -14.80
CA LEU A 287 -4.42 7.25 -13.51
C LEU A 287 -4.10 5.76 -13.66
N ILE A 288 -4.92 5.01 -14.40
CA ILE A 288 -4.69 3.57 -14.66
C ILE A 288 -3.36 3.39 -15.40
N VAL A 289 -3.09 4.20 -16.43
CA VAL A 289 -1.84 4.15 -17.20
C VAL A 289 -0.64 4.54 -16.33
N PHE A 290 -0.77 5.55 -15.48
CA PHE A 290 0.28 5.97 -14.55
C PHE A 290 0.67 4.86 -13.58
N ILE A 291 -0.33 4.19 -12.97
CA ILE A 291 -0.09 3.05 -12.07
C ILE A 291 0.65 1.95 -12.82
N TYR A 292 0.14 1.54 -13.99
CA TYR A 292 0.74 0.49 -14.80
C TYR A 292 2.18 0.82 -15.26
N LEU A 293 2.43 2.07 -15.62
CA LEU A 293 3.75 2.58 -15.96
C LEU A 293 4.73 2.44 -14.78
N ILE A 294 4.31 2.79 -13.56
CA ILE A 294 5.14 2.61 -12.37
C ILE A 294 5.44 1.13 -12.11
N GLU A 295 4.46 0.23 -12.26
CA GLU A 295 4.68 -1.21 -12.10
C GLU A 295 5.76 -1.72 -13.07
N TRP A 296 5.70 -1.30 -14.33
CA TRP A 296 6.73 -1.62 -15.33
C TRP A 296 8.10 -1.06 -15.00
N ILE A 297 8.18 0.19 -14.53
CA ILE A 297 9.45 0.79 -14.08
C ILE A 297 10.09 -0.08 -12.99
N ILE A 298 9.32 -0.52 -12.01
CA ILE A 298 9.81 -1.38 -10.92
C ILE A 298 10.28 -2.73 -11.46
N ALA A 299 9.50 -3.36 -12.34
CA ALA A 299 9.85 -4.64 -12.93
C ALA A 299 11.17 -4.55 -13.72
N LEU A 300 11.34 -3.51 -14.54
CA LEU A 300 12.55 -3.30 -15.34
C LEU A 300 13.78 -2.97 -14.48
N VAL A 301 13.63 -2.12 -13.45
CA VAL A 301 14.72 -1.93 -12.47
C VAL A 301 15.07 -3.25 -11.78
N GLY A 302 14.07 -4.04 -11.41
CA GLY A 302 14.22 -5.37 -10.85
C GLY A 302 15.03 -6.28 -11.76
N LEU A 303 14.70 -6.32 -13.05
CA LEU A 303 15.42 -7.05 -14.09
C LEU A 303 16.88 -6.62 -14.19
N TYR A 304 17.16 -5.32 -14.36
CA TYR A 304 18.52 -4.80 -14.50
C TYR A 304 19.39 -5.06 -13.26
N LYS A 305 18.80 -5.01 -12.06
CA LYS A 305 19.53 -5.27 -10.80
C LYS A 305 19.51 -6.74 -10.37
N LYS A 306 18.84 -7.63 -11.12
CA LYS A 306 18.61 -9.03 -10.75
C LYS A 306 17.97 -9.14 -9.35
N ILE A 307 16.95 -8.32 -9.11
CA ILE A 307 16.16 -8.29 -7.88
C ILE A 307 14.83 -8.98 -8.14
N ASN A 308 14.47 -9.93 -7.27
CA ASN A 308 13.08 -10.39 -7.20
C ASN A 308 12.21 -9.28 -6.62
N PHE A 309 11.59 -8.49 -7.49
CA PHE A 309 10.83 -7.31 -7.09
C PHE A 309 9.45 -7.65 -6.51
N VAL A 310 8.96 -8.89 -6.65
CA VAL A 310 7.65 -9.33 -6.14
C VAL A 310 7.69 -9.94 -4.73
N ASN A 311 8.84 -10.39 -4.24
CA ASN A 311 8.95 -10.92 -2.87
C ASN A 311 9.11 -9.85 -1.76
N GLN A 312 8.98 -10.25 -0.49
CA GLN A 312 9.13 -9.35 0.68
C GLN A 312 9.62 -10.10 1.95
N LYS A 313 10.79 -10.75 1.85
CA LYS A 313 11.28 -11.66 2.90
C LYS A 313 11.45 -11.00 4.28
N GLU A 314 11.82 -9.73 4.32
CA GLU A 314 12.07 -9.02 5.58
C GLU A 314 10.76 -8.67 6.31
N VAL A 315 9.68 -8.43 5.58
CA VAL A 315 8.33 -8.24 6.17
C VAL A 315 7.87 -9.51 6.87
N GLU A 316 8.09 -10.68 6.25
CA GLU A 316 7.76 -11.97 6.87
C GLU A 316 8.62 -12.26 8.11
N ARG A 317 9.90 -11.87 8.09
CA ARG A 317 10.77 -11.93 9.26
C ARG A 317 10.25 -11.06 10.40
N TYR A 318 9.85 -9.82 10.12
CA TYR A 318 9.27 -8.91 11.11
C TYR A 318 8.00 -9.51 11.73
N LYS A 319 7.09 -10.09 10.94
CA LYS A 319 5.88 -10.73 11.47
C LYS A 319 6.18 -11.86 12.45
N LYS A 320 7.25 -12.63 12.23
CA LYS A 320 7.72 -13.65 13.19
C LYS A 320 8.22 -13.02 14.49
N ILE A 321 8.87 -11.86 14.43
CA ILE A 321 9.34 -11.12 15.62
C ILE A 321 8.15 -10.59 16.43
N VAL A 322 7.11 -10.05 15.78
CA VAL A 322 5.88 -9.57 16.47
C VAL A 322 5.25 -10.67 17.32
N ARG A 323 5.26 -11.92 16.86
CA ARG A 323 4.74 -13.06 17.65
C ARG A 323 5.51 -13.27 18.95
N LYS A 324 6.84 -13.10 18.91
CA LYS A 324 7.77 -13.44 20.00
C LYS A 324 8.09 -12.30 20.98
N VAL A 325 7.72 -11.06 20.67
CA VAL A 325 8.07 -9.91 21.51
C VAL A 325 7.10 -9.79 22.69
N GLU A 326 7.64 -9.74 23.90
CA GLU A 326 6.91 -9.37 25.11
C GLU A 326 6.92 -7.85 25.32
N GLU A 327 5.85 -7.31 25.88
CA GLU A 327 5.65 -5.86 26.07
C GLU A 327 6.27 -5.29 27.36
N LYS A 328 7.07 -6.08 28.09
CA LYS A 328 7.58 -5.69 29.42
C LYS A 328 8.61 -4.54 29.41
N ARG A 329 9.07 -4.08 28.24
CA ARG A 329 10.08 -3.02 28.15
C ARG A 329 9.46 -1.63 28.29
N LYS A 330 9.90 -0.89 29.32
CA LYS A 330 9.62 0.55 29.45
C LYS A 330 10.18 1.30 28.24
N ILE A 331 9.36 2.15 27.62
CA ILE A 331 9.75 3.01 26.49
C ILE A 331 10.16 4.37 27.05
N GLU A 332 11.38 4.80 26.73
CA GLU A 332 11.95 6.09 27.16
C GLU A 332 11.20 7.28 26.54
N LYS A 333 11.16 8.43 27.24
CA LYS A 333 10.69 9.70 26.66
C LYS A 333 11.67 10.18 25.58
N LEU A 334 11.16 10.89 24.57
CA LEU A 334 11.98 11.42 23.48
C LEU A 334 13.15 12.27 24.00
N ASN A 335 14.37 11.83 23.71
CA ASN A 335 15.60 12.56 24.02
C ASN A 335 16.28 13.02 22.72
N ILE A 336 16.17 14.33 22.42
CA ILE A 336 16.72 14.92 21.19
C ILE A 336 18.25 14.88 21.16
N GLN A 337 18.94 15.02 22.30
CA GLN A 337 20.40 14.96 22.34
C GLN A 337 20.92 13.56 22.02
N LYS A 338 20.30 12.52 22.62
CA LYS A 338 20.58 11.10 22.31
C LYS A 338 20.34 10.80 20.83
N LEU A 339 19.25 11.35 20.26
CA LEU A 339 18.96 11.25 18.83
C LEU A 339 20.05 11.92 17.98
N LYS A 340 20.42 13.17 18.26
CA LYS A 340 21.50 13.90 17.56
C LYS A 340 22.80 13.11 17.53
N LYS A 341 23.21 12.53 18.66
CA LYS A 341 24.42 11.68 18.74
C LYS A 341 24.33 10.46 17.81
N ARG A 342 23.17 9.82 17.72
CA ARG A 342 22.98 8.59 16.91
C ARG A 342 22.84 8.84 15.41
N ILE A 343 22.40 10.04 14.99
CA ILE A 343 22.21 10.39 13.58
C ILE A 343 23.41 11.05 12.92
N LYS A 344 24.48 11.39 13.66
CA LYS A 344 25.63 12.18 13.17
C LYS A 344 26.19 11.70 11.82
N ASN A 345 26.21 10.38 11.59
CA ASN A 345 26.77 9.77 10.37
C ASN A 345 25.68 9.24 9.41
N LYS A 346 24.45 9.76 9.51
CA LYS A 346 23.30 9.32 8.71
C LYS A 346 22.91 10.42 7.73
N LYS A 347 22.46 10.02 6.55
CA LYS A 347 22.03 10.96 5.48
C LYS A 347 20.54 11.25 5.53
N PHE A 348 19.75 10.33 6.09
CA PHE A 348 18.31 10.45 6.15
C PHE A 348 17.77 10.09 7.54
N LEU A 349 16.63 10.69 7.88
CA LEU A 349 15.82 10.33 9.03
C LEU A 349 14.42 9.93 8.58
N ASP A 350 14.02 8.69 8.86
CA ASP A 350 12.64 8.26 8.73
C ASP A 350 12.02 8.18 10.13
N VAL A 351 11.01 9.01 10.38
CA VAL A 351 10.22 9.01 11.61
C VAL A 351 8.98 8.16 11.39
N ILE A 352 8.78 7.17 12.25
CA ILE A 352 7.71 6.19 12.15
C ILE A 352 6.81 6.39 13.37
N PHE A 353 5.67 7.04 13.15
CA PHE A 353 4.74 7.43 14.20
C PHE A 353 3.63 6.39 14.36
N TYR A 354 3.65 5.64 15.46
CA TYR A 354 2.61 4.70 15.86
C TYR A 354 1.47 5.43 16.55
N GLY A 355 0.63 6.02 15.72
CA GLY A 355 -0.59 6.72 16.11
C GLY A 355 -1.35 7.13 14.86
N TYR A 356 -2.55 7.66 15.01
CA TYR A 356 -3.32 8.25 13.91
C TYR A 356 -3.32 9.78 14.04
N THR A 357 -3.10 10.47 12.92
CA THR A 357 -3.11 11.94 12.85
C THR A 357 -3.27 12.41 11.41
N SER A 358 -3.62 13.68 11.23
CA SER A 358 -3.82 14.27 9.89
C SER A 358 -2.51 14.47 9.14
N SER A 359 -2.58 14.50 7.80
CA SER A 359 -1.46 14.79 6.91
C SER A 359 -0.78 16.14 7.24
N LYS A 360 -1.57 17.17 7.60
CA LYS A 360 -1.07 18.48 8.04
C LYS A 360 -0.20 18.36 9.29
N LYS A 361 -0.62 17.56 10.29
CA LYS A 361 0.16 17.32 11.51
C LYS A 361 1.43 16.51 11.22
N LEU A 362 1.37 15.51 10.33
CA LEU A 362 2.58 14.78 9.89
C LEU A 362 3.59 15.70 9.19
N SER A 363 3.13 16.57 8.29
CA SER A 363 3.99 17.54 7.62
C SER A 363 4.62 18.54 8.60
N LYS A 364 3.85 18.99 9.60
CA LYS A 364 4.38 19.83 10.68
C LYS A 364 5.47 19.10 11.47
N LEU A 365 5.27 17.83 11.81
CA LEU A 365 6.25 17.01 12.51
C LEU A 365 7.52 16.80 11.65
N GLU A 366 7.36 16.56 10.35
CA GLU A 366 8.47 16.42 9.39
C GLU A 366 9.35 17.67 9.39
N LYS A 367 8.74 18.85 9.21
CA LYS A 367 9.43 20.15 9.22
C LYS A 367 10.12 20.44 10.55
N GLN A 368 9.50 20.07 11.68
CA GLN A 368 10.09 20.26 13.01
C GLN A 368 11.37 19.44 13.20
N PHE A 369 11.36 18.16 12.83
CA PHE A 369 12.56 17.32 12.91
C PHE A 369 13.63 17.77 11.91
N GLU A 370 13.25 18.07 10.68
CA GLU A 370 14.17 18.55 9.65
C GLU A 370 14.88 19.84 10.08
N LYS A 371 14.14 20.82 10.64
CA LYS A 371 14.72 22.06 11.19
C LYS A 371 15.64 21.80 12.38
N LYS A 372 15.21 20.97 13.35
CA LYS A 372 15.95 20.72 14.60
C LYS A 372 17.21 19.88 14.41
N LEU A 373 17.21 18.98 13.42
CA LEU A 373 18.26 17.99 13.20
C LEU A 373 19.09 18.25 11.94
N ARG A 374 18.66 19.18 11.08
CA ARG A 374 19.33 19.55 9.82
C ARG A 374 19.64 18.35 8.92
N ILE A 375 18.69 17.40 8.85
CA ILE A 375 18.79 16.18 8.05
C ILE A 375 17.48 15.98 7.28
N PRO A 376 17.51 15.58 6.00
CA PRO A 376 16.31 15.27 5.24
C PRO A 376 15.47 14.24 5.99
N THR A 377 14.25 14.66 6.33
CA THR A 377 13.35 13.88 7.19
C THR A 377 12.09 13.51 6.43
N LYS A 378 11.59 12.30 6.69
CA LYS A 378 10.27 11.83 6.26
C LYS A 378 9.50 11.26 7.43
N VAL A 379 8.22 11.58 7.55
CA VAL A 379 7.34 11.03 8.60
C VAL A 379 6.31 10.08 7.99
N PHE A 380 6.14 8.91 8.60
CA PHE A 380 5.18 7.89 8.21
C PHE A 380 4.29 7.46 9.38
N ILE A 381 3.09 6.98 9.09
CA ILE A 381 2.25 6.27 10.06
C ILE A 381 2.77 4.84 10.20
N GLY A 382 3.11 4.44 11.42
CA GLY A 382 3.84 3.22 11.72
C GLY A 382 3.10 1.94 11.33
N ASN A 383 1.82 1.84 11.67
CA ASN A 383 1.03 0.63 11.42
C ASN A 383 1.07 0.24 9.95
N ASN A 384 0.95 1.22 9.05
CA ASN A 384 1.02 0.96 7.62
C ASN A 384 2.46 0.85 7.09
N TRP A 385 3.37 1.69 7.59
CA TRP A 385 4.79 1.67 7.20
C TRP A 385 5.45 0.30 7.38
N ASN A 386 5.08 -0.43 8.44
CA ASN A 386 5.58 -1.78 8.67
C ASN A 386 5.33 -2.77 7.53
N HIS A 387 4.28 -2.56 6.73
CA HIS A 387 3.95 -3.43 5.61
C HIS A 387 4.70 -3.08 4.33
N PHE A 388 5.26 -1.87 4.21
CA PHE A 388 5.89 -1.42 2.96
C PHE A 388 7.33 -0.90 3.12
N GLY A 389 7.60 -0.13 4.16
CA GLY A 389 8.91 0.49 4.41
C GLY A 389 9.90 -0.45 5.09
N PHE A 390 9.41 -1.43 5.86
CA PHE A 390 10.26 -2.34 6.64
C PHE A 390 11.27 -3.11 5.77
N GLN A 391 10.83 -3.58 4.60
CA GLN A 391 11.70 -4.27 3.64
C GLN A 391 12.91 -3.41 3.30
N ALA A 392 12.71 -2.17 2.84
CA ALA A 392 13.79 -1.24 2.56
C ALA A 392 14.64 -0.89 3.79
N ALA A 393 14.02 -0.78 4.96
CA ALA A 393 14.70 -0.35 6.18
C ALA A 393 15.66 -1.38 6.78
N SER A 394 15.35 -2.67 6.63
CA SER A 394 16.07 -3.77 7.28
C SER A 394 17.58 -3.78 7.09
N LYS A 395 18.08 -3.33 5.93
CA LYS A 395 19.52 -3.27 5.59
C LYS A 395 19.98 -1.87 5.17
N SER A 396 19.16 -0.84 5.41
CA SER A 396 19.55 0.55 5.14
C SER A 396 20.75 0.94 6.02
N LYS A 397 21.77 1.52 5.38
CA LYS A 397 22.96 2.02 6.08
C LYS A 397 22.88 3.52 6.31
N GLU A 398 22.27 4.23 5.36
CA GLU A 398 22.25 5.69 5.33
C GLU A 398 21.07 6.31 6.07
N THR A 399 20.01 5.54 6.32
CA THR A 399 18.81 6.03 7.02
C THR A 399 18.85 5.63 8.49
N PHE A 400 18.50 6.59 9.36
CA PHE A 400 18.16 6.34 10.74
C PHE A 400 16.64 6.26 10.92
N TYR A 401 16.18 5.36 11.78
CA TYR A 401 14.76 5.15 12.02
C TYR A 401 14.38 5.58 13.44
N LEU A 402 13.55 6.62 13.53
CA LEU A 402 13.00 7.10 14.80
C LEU A 402 11.57 6.60 14.95
N LEU A 403 11.36 5.63 15.83
CA LEU A 403 10.04 5.08 16.16
C LEU A 403 9.44 5.90 17.30
N LEU A 404 8.23 6.42 17.12
CA LEU A 404 7.52 7.22 18.11
C LEU A 404 6.19 6.55 18.44
N VAL A 405 5.91 6.33 19.72
CA VAL A 405 4.60 5.88 20.22
C VAL A 405 3.97 6.98 21.07
N LYS A 406 2.65 7.12 21.06
CA LYS A 406 1.98 8.04 22.00
C LYS A 406 2.07 7.50 23.43
N GLU A 407 2.26 8.40 24.39
CA GLU A 407 2.16 8.06 25.81
C GLU A 407 0.72 7.66 26.19
N LYS A 408 -0.26 8.45 25.73
CA LYS A 408 -1.69 8.24 25.95
C LYS A 408 -2.43 8.08 24.62
N TYR A 409 -3.35 7.11 24.57
CA TYR A 409 -4.28 6.92 23.47
C TYR A 409 -5.69 7.19 23.98
N ASN A 410 -6.53 7.79 23.14
CA ASN A 410 -7.93 7.96 23.48
C ASN A 410 -8.63 6.61 23.37
N LEU A 411 -9.18 6.11 24.47
CA LEU A 411 -9.95 4.87 24.51
C LEU A 411 -11.45 5.13 24.63
N GLU A 412 -11.87 6.39 24.59
CA GLU A 412 -13.24 6.84 24.70
C GLU A 412 -13.71 7.28 23.31
N ILE A 413 -14.04 6.28 22.49
CA ILE A 413 -14.65 6.46 21.18
C ILE A 413 -16.10 6.00 21.30
N PRO A 414 -17.09 6.87 21.04
CA PRO A 414 -18.51 6.49 21.14
C PRO A 414 -18.82 5.24 20.30
N ARG A 415 -19.70 4.38 20.81
CA ARG A 415 -20.13 3.11 20.18
C ARG A 415 -19.09 1.99 20.10
N PHE A 416 -17.87 2.21 20.61
CA PHE A 416 -16.82 1.18 20.66
C PHE A 416 -16.45 0.82 22.11
N LYS A 417 -16.28 -0.47 22.37
CA LYS A 417 -15.91 -0.98 23.71
C LYS A 417 -14.46 -0.60 24.04
N ARG A 418 -14.25 0.05 25.18
CA ARG A 418 -12.92 0.48 25.69
C ARG A 418 -11.89 -0.66 25.70
N GLU A 419 -12.31 -1.86 26.08
CA GLU A 419 -11.44 -3.04 26.14
C GLU A 419 -10.90 -3.46 24.76
N GLU A 420 -11.73 -3.43 23.72
CA GLU A 420 -11.30 -3.77 22.37
C GLU A 420 -10.36 -2.70 21.81
N LEU A 421 -10.61 -1.43 22.12
CA LEU A 421 -9.70 -0.33 21.79
C LEU A 421 -8.35 -0.47 22.51
N ALA A 422 -8.35 -0.88 23.78
CA ALA A 422 -7.12 -1.14 24.53
C ALA A 422 -6.31 -2.30 23.91
N LYS A 423 -6.97 -3.37 23.44
CA LYS A 423 -6.33 -4.47 22.71
C LYS A 423 -5.68 -4.01 21.40
N ASN A 424 -6.29 -3.05 20.70
CA ASN A 424 -5.69 -2.45 19.48
C ASN A 424 -4.42 -1.67 19.81
N VAL A 425 -4.47 -0.81 20.83
CA VAL A 425 -3.31 -0.04 21.31
C VAL A 425 -2.18 -0.96 21.77
N LYS A 426 -2.53 -2.03 22.48
CA LYS A 426 -1.58 -3.06 22.92
C LYS A 426 -0.83 -3.66 21.73
N LEU A 427 -1.57 -4.19 20.74
CA LEU A 427 -0.98 -4.76 19.52
C LEU A 427 -0.09 -3.75 18.77
N MET A 428 -0.51 -2.49 18.67
CA MET A 428 0.29 -1.44 18.03
C MET A 428 1.61 -1.17 18.75
N LYS A 429 1.60 -1.10 20.09
CA LYS A 429 2.84 -0.97 20.89
C LYS A 429 3.74 -2.20 20.71
N LYS A 430 3.17 -3.41 20.66
CA LYS A 430 3.89 -4.65 20.35
C LYS A 430 4.61 -4.57 19.00
N ILE A 431 3.92 -4.07 17.98
CA ILE A 431 4.45 -3.88 16.64
C ILE A 431 5.61 -2.87 16.65
N ALA A 432 5.48 -1.75 17.35
CA ALA A 432 6.55 -0.76 17.48
C ALA A 432 7.80 -1.35 18.14
N LEU A 433 7.64 -2.12 19.22
CA LEU A 433 8.73 -2.84 19.90
C LEU A 433 9.40 -3.88 19.00
N ALA A 434 8.60 -4.67 18.28
CA ALA A 434 9.11 -5.64 17.31
C ALA A 434 9.92 -4.98 16.19
N THR A 435 9.43 -3.84 15.70
CA THR A 435 10.13 -3.03 14.69
C THR A 435 11.46 -2.54 15.21
N ARG A 436 11.49 -1.98 16.44
CA ARG A 436 12.72 -1.55 17.11
C ARG A 436 13.73 -2.69 17.27
N LYS A 437 13.25 -3.88 17.65
CA LYS A 437 14.10 -5.07 17.83
C LYS A 437 14.68 -5.55 16.50
N ALA A 438 13.93 -5.41 15.41
CA ALA A 438 14.34 -5.90 14.11
C ALA A 438 15.27 -4.94 13.33
N LEU A 439 15.16 -3.61 13.58
CA LEU A 439 15.98 -2.60 12.91
C LEU A 439 17.24 -2.25 13.71
N LYS A 440 18.42 -2.45 13.10
CA LYS A 440 19.71 -2.12 13.72
C LYS A 440 19.89 -0.61 13.99
N ASN A 441 19.54 0.24 13.02
CA ASN A 441 19.75 1.68 13.07
C ASN A 441 18.48 2.42 13.56
N SER A 442 17.99 2.08 14.75
CA SER A 442 16.72 2.63 15.24
C SER A 442 16.71 2.99 16.72
N LEU A 443 15.83 3.93 17.08
CA LEU A 443 15.43 4.25 18.45
C LEU A 443 13.92 4.23 18.56
N LEU A 444 13.42 3.94 19.76
CA LEU A 444 12.00 3.97 20.10
C LEU A 444 11.80 4.88 21.30
N PHE A 445 10.91 5.85 21.17
CA PHE A 445 10.55 6.78 22.22
C PHE A 445 9.03 6.93 22.34
N LYS A 446 8.59 7.35 23.53
CA LYS A 446 7.23 7.85 23.76
C LYS A 446 7.18 9.38 23.64
N ILE A 447 6.06 9.88 23.11
CA ILE A 447 5.75 11.31 22.95
C ILE A 447 4.34 11.66 23.42
#